data_AF-A0A535QN66-F1
#
_entry.id   AF-A0A535QN66-F1
#
_cell.length_a   1.000
_cell.length_b   1.000
_cell.length_c   1.000
_cell.angle_alpha   90.00
_cell.angle_beta   90.00
_cell.angle_gamma   90.00
#
_symmetry.space_group_name_H-M   'P 1'
#
loop_
_entity.id
_entity.type
_entity.pdbx_description
1 polymer ?
#
loop_
_entity_poly.entity_id
_entity_poly.type
_entity_poly.pdbx_seq_one_letter_code
_entity_poly.pdbx_strand_id
1 'polypeptide(L)'
;MLFEALTGRTPFVGDNYPALAHGHLYLQPPDPRLFNPRLSPQVCQVILIALQKKPEMRYQQANDLALALEQAVHPSSIGMGDISAQPTLRPSGIERAPTTPIYTCPTCHRPNKPDTYFCVRCGSLLNPCPKCRNQNRARDRFCTRCGQSLQYRIQ
;
A
#
# COMPACT_ATOMS: atom_id res chain seq x y z
N MET A 1 4.54 1.75 -15.65
CA MET A 1 4.02 3.03 -16.18
C MET A 1 2.56 3.27 -15.81
N LEU A 2 1.60 2.38 -16.12
CA LEU A 2 0.15 2.64 -15.86
C LEU A 2 -0.17 3.05 -14.41
N PHE A 3 0.36 2.34 -13.41
CA PHE A 3 0.17 2.68 -11.99
C PHE A 3 0.58 4.13 -11.69
N GLU A 4 1.75 4.55 -12.19
CA GLU A 4 2.28 5.88 -11.97
C GLU A 4 1.50 6.96 -12.72
N ALA A 5 1.09 6.69 -13.95
CA ALA A 5 0.24 7.61 -14.71
C ALA A 5 -1.07 7.93 -13.97
N LEU A 6 -1.64 6.95 -13.26
CA LEU A 6 -2.93 7.09 -12.57
C LEU A 6 -2.81 7.49 -11.10
N THR A 7 -1.64 7.37 -10.49
CA THR A 7 -1.42 7.68 -9.05
C THR A 7 -0.39 8.78 -8.79
N GLY A 8 0.36 9.20 -9.80
CA GLY A 8 1.46 10.17 -9.70
C GLY A 8 2.73 9.61 -9.04
N ARG A 9 2.84 8.30 -8.82
CA ARG A 9 3.99 7.67 -8.16
C ARG A 9 4.20 6.22 -8.59
N THR A 10 5.40 5.70 -8.43
CA THR A 10 5.69 4.29 -8.67
C THR A 10 5.05 3.37 -7.61
N PRO A 11 4.77 2.09 -7.94
CA PRO A 11 4.21 1.14 -6.98
C PRO A 11 5.18 0.78 -5.86
N PHE A 12 6.50 0.81 -6.13
CA PHE A 12 7.55 0.53 -5.17
C PHE A 12 8.59 1.67 -5.17
N VAL A 13 9.10 1.95 -3.98
CA VAL A 13 10.18 2.91 -3.73
C VAL A 13 11.17 2.20 -2.81
N GLY A 14 12.47 2.43 -3.02
CA GLY A 14 13.52 1.90 -2.16
C GLY A 14 14.66 2.89 -2.05
N ASP A 15 15.30 2.92 -0.89
CA ASP A 15 16.39 3.85 -0.58
C ASP A 15 17.72 3.48 -1.29
N ASN A 16 17.75 2.32 -1.94
CA ASN A 16 18.83 1.82 -2.79
C ASN A 16 18.31 0.76 -3.77
N TYR A 17 19.16 0.36 -4.74
CA TYR A 17 18.81 -0.63 -5.77
C TYR A 17 18.35 -1.99 -5.20
N PRO A 18 19.04 -2.60 -4.21
CA PRO A 18 18.58 -3.84 -3.60
C PRO A 18 17.18 -3.74 -2.97
N ALA A 19 16.88 -2.64 -2.26
CA ALA A 19 15.57 -2.42 -1.65
C ALA A 19 14.46 -2.28 -2.71
N LEU A 20 14.73 -1.56 -3.80
CA LEU A 20 13.79 -1.44 -4.92
C LEU A 20 13.57 -2.79 -5.61
N ALA A 21 14.65 -3.54 -5.87
CA ALA A 21 14.58 -4.88 -6.46
C ALA A 21 13.76 -5.84 -5.58
N HIS A 22 13.97 -5.81 -4.26
CA HIS A 22 13.16 -6.58 -3.31
C HIS A 22 11.66 -6.24 -3.43
N GLY A 23 11.31 -4.96 -3.61
CA GLY A 23 9.95 -4.53 -3.88
C GLY A 23 9.36 -5.17 -5.14
N HIS A 24 10.12 -5.14 -6.24
CA HIS A 24 9.71 -5.74 -7.50
C HIS A 24 9.61 -7.27 -7.46
N LEU A 25 10.46 -7.95 -6.69
CA LEU A 25 10.47 -9.41 -6.60
C LEU A 25 9.43 -9.97 -5.62
N TYR A 26 9.29 -9.36 -4.44
CA TYR A 26 8.61 -10.01 -3.32
C TYR A 26 7.40 -9.24 -2.77
N LEU A 27 7.39 -7.91 -2.84
CA LEU A 27 6.31 -7.12 -2.23
C LEU A 27 5.09 -7.06 -3.13
N GLN A 28 3.91 -7.24 -2.52
CA GLN A 28 2.65 -7.03 -3.23
C GLN A 28 2.49 -5.54 -3.59
N PRO A 29 2.04 -5.21 -4.82
CA PRO A 29 1.73 -3.83 -5.16
C PRO A 29 0.65 -3.26 -4.23
N PRO A 30 0.80 -2.01 -3.76
CA PRO A 30 -0.24 -1.35 -2.97
C PRO A 30 -1.50 -1.13 -3.82
N ASP A 31 -2.67 -1.07 -3.17
CA ASP A 31 -3.91 -0.65 -3.84
C ASP A 31 -3.75 0.79 -4.37
N PRO A 32 -3.92 1.03 -5.69
CA PRO A 32 -3.81 2.36 -6.29
C PRO A 32 -4.72 3.42 -5.63
N ARG A 33 -5.87 3.02 -5.05
CA ARG A 33 -6.81 3.93 -4.39
C ARG A 33 -6.27 4.57 -3.12
N LEU A 34 -5.21 4.00 -2.53
CA LEU A 34 -4.49 4.63 -1.43
C LEU A 34 -3.85 5.95 -1.84
N PHE A 35 -3.61 6.15 -3.15
CA PHE A 35 -2.95 7.33 -3.70
C PHE A 35 -3.86 8.16 -4.60
N ASN A 36 -4.78 7.50 -5.32
CA ASN A 36 -5.83 8.17 -6.07
C ASN A 36 -7.21 7.55 -5.76
N PRO A 37 -7.94 8.08 -4.76
CA PRO A 37 -9.25 7.56 -4.38
C PRO A 37 -10.34 7.67 -5.45
N ARG A 38 -10.11 8.42 -6.54
CA ARG A 38 -11.07 8.57 -7.64
C ARG A 38 -11.06 7.37 -8.60
N LEU A 39 -10.08 6.47 -8.48
CA LEU A 39 -10.01 5.27 -9.31
C LEU A 39 -11.14 4.29 -8.96
N SER A 40 -11.84 3.80 -9.98
CA SER A 40 -12.85 2.76 -9.80
C SER A 40 -12.20 1.44 -9.36
N PRO A 41 -12.90 0.59 -8.60
CA PRO A 41 -12.41 -0.74 -8.23
C PRO A 41 -11.97 -1.58 -9.44
N GLN A 42 -12.67 -1.46 -10.56
CA GLN A 42 -12.38 -2.17 -11.81
C GLN A 42 -11.05 -1.73 -12.40
N VAL A 43 -10.76 -0.43 -12.45
CA VAL A 43 -9.47 0.08 -12.94
C VAL A 43 -8.34 -0.38 -12.03
N CYS A 44 -8.56 -0.39 -10.72
CA CYS A 44 -7.58 -0.89 -9.76
C CYS A 44 -7.27 -2.38 -9.96
N GLN A 45 -8.29 -3.19 -10.25
CA GLN A 45 -8.12 -4.60 -10.55
C GLN A 45 -7.20 -4.82 -11.77
N VAL A 46 -7.43 -4.08 -12.86
CA VAL A 46 -6.58 -4.14 -14.07
C VAL A 46 -5.12 -3.79 -13.74
N ILE A 47 -4.90 -2.72 -12.97
CA ILE A 47 -3.56 -2.30 -12.55
C ILE A 47 -2.88 -3.40 -11.71
N LEU A 48 -3.59 -4.02 -10.78
CA LEU A 48 -3.02 -5.05 -9.90
C LEU A 48 -2.70 -6.35 -10.65
N ILE A 49 -3.53 -6.75 -11.63
CA ILE A 49 -3.23 -7.88 -12.52
C ILE A 49 -1.96 -7.60 -13.34
N ALA A 50 -1.85 -6.39 -13.90
CA ALA A 50 -0.68 -5.99 -14.67
C ALA A 50 0.63 -6.02 -13.84
N LEU A 51 0.54 -5.85 -12.52
CA LEU A 51 1.67 -5.82 -11.59
C LEU A 51 1.95 -7.16 -10.90
N GLN A 52 1.28 -8.25 -11.30
CA GLN A 52 1.52 -9.58 -10.76
C GLN A 52 2.99 -10.00 -10.89
N LYS A 53 3.51 -10.74 -9.91
CA LYS A 53 4.94 -11.14 -9.92
C LYS A 53 5.22 -12.18 -10.98
N LYS A 54 4.37 -13.19 -11.02
CA LYS A 54 4.37 -14.28 -11.98
C LYS A 54 3.90 -13.78 -13.36
N PRO A 55 4.73 -13.85 -14.42
CA PRO A 55 4.35 -13.40 -15.76
C PRO A 55 3.07 -14.06 -16.29
N GLU A 56 2.84 -15.34 -15.97
CA GLU A 56 1.66 -16.11 -16.34
C GLU A 56 0.36 -15.60 -15.69
N MET A 57 0.48 -14.79 -14.63
CA MET A 57 -0.65 -14.17 -13.93
C MET A 57 -0.95 -12.75 -14.43
N ARG A 58 -0.19 -12.24 -15.41
CA ARG A 58 -0.42 -10.94 -16.05
C ARG A 58 -1.26 -11.09 -17.32
N TYR A 59 -1.63 -9.96 -17.90
CA TYR A 59 -2.06 -9.90 -19.30
C TYR A 59 -0.92 -10.37 -20.21
N GLN A 60 -1.21 -11.35 -21.06
CA GLN A 60 -0.21 -11.98 -21.91
C GLN A 60 0.14 -11.09 -23.11
N GLN A 61 -0.81 -10.25 -23.55
CA GLN A 61 -0.59 -9.27 -24.60
C GLN A 61 -0.92 -7.85 -24.09
N ALA A 62 -0.25 -6.85 -24.68
CA ALA A 62 -0.54 -5.45 -24.39
C ALA A 62 -1.98 -5.07 -24.76
N ASN A 63 -2.54 -5.68 -25.82
CA ASN A 63 -3.91 -5.46 -26.25
C ASN A 63 -4.94 -5.94 -25.20
N ASP A 64 -4.67 -7.07 -24.53
CA ASP A 64 -5.56 -7.59 -23.47
C ASP A 64 -5.64 -6.60 -22.29
N LEU A 65 -4.52 -5.98 -21.93
CA LEU A 65 -4.46 -4.94 -20.90
C LEU A 65 -5.24 -3.69 -21.33
N ALA A 66 -5.09 -3.25 -22.58
CA ALA A 66 -5.81 -2.09 -23.11
C ALA A 66 -7.33 -2.31 -23.09
N LEU A 67 -7.80 -3.46 -23.61
CA LEU A 67 -9.22 -3.83 -23.61
C LEU A 67 -9.79 -3.91 -22.19
N ALA A 68 -9.08 -4.54 -21.26
CA ALA A 68 -9.51 -4.63 -19.87
C ALA A 68 -9.61 -3.25 -19.22
N LEU A 69 -8.69 -2.34 -19.54
CA LEU A 69 -8.71 -0.96 -19.03
C LEU A 69 -9.89 -0.17 -19.61
N GLU A 70 -10.15 -0.27 -20.91
CA GLU A 70 -11.31 0.39 -21.55
C GLU A 70 -12.64 -0.07 -20.93
N GLN A 71 -12.81 -1.38 -20.75
CA GLN A 71 -13.99 -1.95 -20.09
C GLN A 71 -14.13 -1.47 -18.63
N ALA A 72 -13.01 -1.33 -17.92
CA ALA A 72 -13.00 -0.88 -16.54
C ALA A 72 -13.37 0.62 -16.37
N VAL A 73 -13.10 1.45 -17.40
CA VAL A 73 -13.44 2.89 -17.41
C VAL A 73 -14.88 3.11 -17.85
N HIS A 74 -15.44 2.24 -18.69
CA HIS A 74 -16.82 2.32 -19.18
C HIS A 74 -17.66 1.15 -18.68
N PRO A 75 -18.09 1.14 -17.40
CA PRO A 75 -18.86 0.02 -16.83
C PRO A 75 -20.31 -0.08 -17.36
N SER A 76 -20.60 0.35 -18.59
CA SER A 76 -21.95 0.36 -19.15
C SER A 76 -21.94 0.14 -20.65
N SER A 77 -21.94 -1.14 -21.08
CA SER A 77 -22.75 -1.68 -22.20
C SER A 77 -22.19 -3.01 -22.75
N ILE A 78 -22.35 -4.13 -22.04
CA ILE A 78 -22.60 -5.43 -22.69
C ILE A 78 -23.65 -6.15 -21.85
N GLY A 79 -24.75 -6.52 -22.51
CA GLY A 79 -25.89 -7.16 -21.90
C GLY A 79 -25.61 -8.57 -21.39
N MET A 80 -26.59 -9.04 -20.63
CA MET A 80 -26.81 -10.42 -20.19
C MET A 80 -26.36 -11.44 -21.27
N GLY A 81 -25.18 -12.02 -21.07
CA GLY A 81 -24.61 -13.07 -21.90
C GLY A 81 -24.04 -14.12 -20.97
N ASP A 82 -24.84 -15.16 -20.74
CA ASP A 82 -24.59 -16.32 -19.91
C ASP A 82 -23.29 -17.03 -20.34
N ILE A 83 -22.21 -16.92 -19.55
CA ILE A 83 -21.15 -17.93 -19.53
C ILE A 83 -20.73 -18.15 -18.08
N SER A 84 -21.24 -19.26 -17.56
CA SER A 84 -20.84 -19.90 -16.32
C SER A 84 -19.31 -20.11 -16.28
N ALA A 85 -18.63 -19.35 -15.45
CA ALA A 85 -17.32 -19.71 -14.92
C ALA A 85 -17.19 -19.08 -13.53
N GLN A 86 -17.87 -19.68 -12.55
CA GLN A 86 -17.50 -19.48 -11.15
C GLN A 86 -16.19 -20.24 -10.89
N PRO A 87 -15.07 -19.58 -10.55
CA PRO A 87 -14.10 -20.23 -9.70
C PRO A 87 -14.74 -20.28 -8.31
N THR A 88 -15.04 -21.47 -7.83
CA THR A 88 -15.50 -21.72 -6.47
C THR A 88 -14.45 -21.20 -5.49
N LEU A 89 -14.66 -19.99 -4.99
CA LEU A 89 -13.96 -19.46 -3.82
C LEU A 89 -14.46 -20.25 -2.61
N ARG A 90 -13.70 -21.26 -2.22
CA ARG A 90 -13.80 -21.86 -0.89
C ARG A 90 -13.46 -20.80 0.16
N PRO A 91 -14.24 -20.65 1.25
CA PRO A 91 -13.86 -19.83 2.38
C PRO A 91 -12.86 -20.62 3.24
N SER A 92 -11.58 -20.37 3.04
CA SER A 92 -10.57 -20.69 4.06
C SER A 92 -10.18 -19.40 4.75
N GLY A 93 -10.80 -19.17 5.91
CA GLY A 93 -10.36 -18.17 6.86
C GLY A 93 -8.93 -18.46 7.29
N ILE A 94 -8.03 -17.54 6.96
CA ILE A 94 -6.87 -17.21 7.78
C ILE A 94 -6.78 -15.69 7.71
N GLU A 95 -7.36 -15.01 8.70
CA GLU A 95 -7.06 -13.60 8.95
C GLU A 95 -5.55 -13.47 9.12
N ARG A 96 -4.88 -12.94 8.09
CA ARG A 96 -3.50 -12.49 8.23
C ARG A 96 -3.54 -11.17 8.98
N ALA A 97 -3.15 -11.24 10.26
CA ALA A 97 -2.90 -10.06 11.07
C ALA A 97 -2.00 -9.07 10.30
N PRO A 98 -2.26 -7.76 10.35
CA PRO A 98 -1.39 -6.78 9.73
C PRO A 98 0.02 -6.87 10.34
N THR A 99 1.03 -7.17 9.52
CA THR A 99 2.46 -7.15 9.90
C THR A 99 3.01 -5.73 10.08
N THR A 100 2.14 -4.72 10.05
CA THR A 100 2.54 -3.33 10.26
C THR A 100 2.71 -3.11 11.76
N PRO A 101 3.91 -2.69 12.24
CA PRO A 101 4.09 -2.41 13.66
C PRO A 101 3.08 -1.36 14.11
N ILE A 102 2.35 -1.66 15.18
CA ILE A 102 1.36 -0.76 15.75
C ILE A 102 2.09 0.31 16.55
N TYR A 103 1.94 1.58 16.17
CA TYR A 103 2.58 2.69 16.86
C TYR A 103 1.71 3.20 18.00
N THR A 104 2.04 2.77 19.20
CA THR A 104 1.23 3.00 20.39
C THR A 104 1.68 4.26 21.12
N CYS A 105 0.73 5.15 21.46
CA CYS A 105 1.04 6.35 22.24
C CYS A 105 1.56 5.97 23.64
N PRO A 106 2.70 6.52 24.10
CA PRO A 106 3.26 6.21 25.41
C PRO A 106 2.43 6.77 26.58
N THR A 107 1.54 7.74 26.32
CA THR A 107 0.70 8.36 27.35
C THR A 107 -0.65 7.67 27.52
N CYS A 108 -1.35 7.38 26.42
CA CYS A 108 -2.73 6.88 26.48
C CYS A 108 -2.95 5.53 25.78
N HIS A 109 -1.87 4.91 25.28
CA HIS A 109 -1.87 3.63 24.58
C HIS A 109 -2.75 3.54 23.34
N ARG A 110 -3.17 4.67 22.77
CA ARG A 110 -3.90 4.71 21.50
C ARG A 110 -2.99 4.25 20.35
N PRO A 111 -3.46 3.38 19.44
CA PRO A 111 -2.80 3.10 18.18
C PRO A 111 -2.81 4.31 17.25
N ASN A 112 -1.68 4.61 16.61
CA ASN A 112 -1.54 5.72 15.67
C ASN A 112 -0.92 5.25 14.35
N LYS A 113 -1.10 6.07 13.32
CA LYS A 113 -0.54 5.81 11.98
C LYS A 113 0.97 6.07 12.00
N PRO A 114 1.74 5.38 11.14
CA PRO A 114 3.20 5.55 11.07
C PRO A 114 3.65 6.99 10.80
N ASP A 115 2.85 7.76 10.06
CA ASP A 115 3.19 9.12 9.63
C ASP A 115 2.80 10.23 10.63
N THR A 116 2.15 9.92 11.74
CA THR A 116 1.73 10.95 12.72
C THR A 116 2.86 11.35 13.66
N TYR A 117 2.94 12.63 13.98
CA TYR A 117 3.85 13.19 14.99
C TYR A 117 3.25 13.15 16.40
N PHE A 118 1.92 13.33 16.49
CA PHE A 118 1.17 13.44 17.74
C PHE A 118 0.10 12.36 17.84
N CYS A 119 -0.25 11.99 19.07
CA CYS A 119 -1.35 11.09 19.33
C CYS A 119 -2.69 11.74 18.92
N VAL A 120 -3.48 11.03 18.13
CA VAL A 120 -4.82 11.48 17.69
C VAL A 120 -5.85 11.60 18.82
N ARG A 121 -5.54 11.08 20.02
CA ARG A 121 -6.42 11.12 21.19
C ARG A 121 -5.98 12.17 22.23
N CYS A 122 -4.74 12.08 22.72
CA CYS A 122 -4.27 12.92 23.83
C CYS A 122 -3.30 14.04 23.40
N GLY A 123 -2.93 14.12 22.13
CA GLY A 123 -2.01 15.15 21.62
C GLY A 123 -0.52 14.95 21.96
N SER A 124 -0.16 13.96 22.78
CA SER A 124 1.25 13.70 23.13
C SER A 124 2.12 13.39 21.91
N LEU A 125 3.38 13.84 21.93
CA LEU A 125 4.38 13.46 20.95
C LEU A 125 4.63 11.96 20.98
N LEU A 126 4.56 11.31 19.80
CA LEU A 126 4.70 9.87 19.69
C LEU A 126 6.15 9.41 19.69
N ASN A 127 7.05 10.20 19.09
CA ASN A 127 8.44 9.82 18.90
C ASN A 127 9.42 11.02 19.07
N PRO A 128 9.43 11.69 20.23
CA PRO A 128 10.35 12.79 20.48
C PRO A 128 11.79 12.30 20.59
N CYS A 129 12.73 13.05 20.02
CA CYS A 129 14.14 12.70 20.13
C CYS A 129 14.65 12.88 21.57
N PRO A 130 15.26 11.87 22.22
CA PRO A 130 15.78 12.01 23.58
C PRO A 130 17.01 12.93 23.66
N LYS A 131 17.73 13.13 22.55
CA LYS A 131 18.93 13.97 22.49
C LYS A 131 18.60 15.45 22.26
N CYS A 132 17.82 15.78 21.23
CA CYS A 132 17.58 17.16 20.82
C CYS A 132 16.12 17.60 20.88
N ARG A 133 15.22 16.74 21.36
CA ARG A 133 13.76 16.97 21.46
C ARG A 133 13.04 17.29 20.15
N ASN A 134 13.71 17.08 19.01
CA ASN A 134 13.08 17.18 17.71
C ASN A 134 11.87 16.24 17.63
N GLN A 135 10.81 16.74 17.01
CA GLN A 135 9.59 15.98 16.79
C GLN A 135 9.77 15.11 15.55
N ASN A 136 9.57 13.80 15.70
CA ASN A 136 9.71 12.85 14.61
C ASN A 136 8.38 12.11 14.45
N ARG A 137 8.16 11.55 13.25
CA ARG A 137 7.00 10.70 13.00
C ARG A 137 7.12 9.42 13.81
N ALA A 138 5.98 8.80 14.08
CA ALA A 138 5.93 7.54 14.82
C ALA A 138 6.85 6.45 14.21
N ARG A 139 6.95 6.39 12.88
CA ARG A 139 7.81 5.43 12.16
C ARG A 139 9.30 5.75 12.12
N ASP A 140 9.71 6.96 12.48
CA ASP A 140 11.08 7.40 12.27
C ASP A 140 12.03 6.63 13.21
N ARG A 141 13.04 5.98 12.63
CA ARG A 141 14.07 5.23 13.38
C ARG A 141 15.23 6.11 13.85
N PHE A 142 15.39 7.27 13.22
CA PHE A 142 16.44 8.24 13.52
C PHE A 142 15.85 9.64 13.57
N CYS A 143 16.42 10.48 14.41
CA CYS A 143 16.04 11.87 14.50
C CYS A 143 16.42 12.61 13.22
N THR A 144 15.45 13.22 12.56
CA THR A 144 15.65 13.99 11.31
C THR A 144 16.49 15.26 11.50
N ARG A 145 16.78 15.65 12.75
CA ARG A 145 17.61 16.82 13.08
C ARG A 145 19.03 16.46 13.53
N CYS A 146 19.20 15.49 14.42
CA CYS A 146 20.50 15.20 15.05
C CYS A 146 21.04 13.80 14.78
N GLY A 147 20.33 12.97 14.01
CA GLY A 147 20.74 11.61 13.65
C GLY A 147 20.64 10.57 14.77
N GLN A 148 20.30 10.96 16.00
CA GLN A 148 20.17 10.02 17.13
C GLN A 148 19.15 8.92 16.82
N SER A 149 19.48 7.67 17.13
CA SER A 149 18.51 6.56 17.06
C SER A 149 17.33 6.79 18.01
N LEU A 150 16.13 6.55 17.49
CA LEU A 150 14.87 6.67 18.22
C LEU A 150 14.39 5.27 18.60
N GLN A 151 14.09 5.07 19.88
CA GLN A 151 13.45 3.85 20.35
C GLN A 151 11.95 3.97 20.14
N TYR A 152 11.41 3.25 19.16
CA TYR A 152 9.96 3.04 19.06
C TYR A 152 9.62 1.71 19.76
N ARG A 153 8.58 1.72 20.60
CA ARG A 153 8.09 0.51 21.27
C ARG A 153 7.09 -0.19 20.36
N ILE A 154 7.50 -1.32 19.79
CA ILE A 154 6.58 -2.28 19.15
C ILE A 154 6.03 -3.16 20.27
N GLN A 155 4.72 -3.30 20.34
CA GLN A 155 4.06 -4.42 21.02
C GLN A 155 3.34 -5.25 19.96
#